data_AF-A0A534BKF4-F1
#
_entry.id   AF-A0A534BKF4-F1
#
_cell.length_a   1.000
_cell.length_b   1.000
_cell.length_c   1.000
_cell.angle_alpha   90.00
_cell.angle_beta   90.00
_cell.angle_gamma   90.00
#
_symmetry.space_group_name_H-M   'P 1'
#
loop_
_entity.id
_entity.type
_entity.pdbx_description
1 polymer ?
#
loop_
_entity_poly.entity_id
_entity_poly.type
_entity_poly.pdbx_seq_one_letter_code
_entity_poly.pdbx_strand_id
1 'polypeptide(L)'
;MGQVGFGQPDDGVIQMAYVVADLHAAMTQWSSKLKVGPWFVLEHFTGEQPVYRGQPSRADVALAMSFAGHMNIELIQPNNDAPSVYGEMIERRGHGFHHWGVATWSFDAAVARYQRDGYELAFLAAVPSGGRVGYMDTTAVLPGFTELIELGGAFEEVFGRFYRASIDWDGKDPVRSFI
;
A
#
# COMPACT_ATOMS: atom_id res chain seq x y z
N MET A 1 -2.16 12.16 -20.35
CA MET A 1 -1.83 11.20 -19.28
C MET A 1 -0.58 11.73 -18.61
N GLY A 2 -0.65 11.98 -17.31
CA GLY A 2 0.49 12.43 -16.53
C GLY A 2 1.29 11.24 -16.01
N GLN A 3 2.28 11.52 -15.18
CA GLN A 3 3.06 10.51 -14.49
C GLN A 3 3.31 10.97 -13.05
N VAL A 4 3.34 10.02 -12.12
CA VAL A 4 3.86 10.27 -10.77
C VAL A 4 5.39 10.44 -10.81
N GLY A 5 5.99 11.06 -9.79
CA GLY A 5 7.41 11.43 -9.76
C GLY A 5 8.43 10.28 -9.86
N PHE A 6 7.96 9.04 -9.85
CA PHE A 6 8.75 7.82 -10.04
C PHE A 6 8.41 7.06 -11.35
N GLY A 7 7.74 7.72 -12.31
CA GLY A 7 7.68 7.31 -13.71
C GLY A 7 6.54 6.38 -14.11
N GLN A 8 5.58 6.11 -13.22
CA GLN A 8 4.36 5.36 -13.56
C GLN A 8 3.24 6.31 -14.02
N PRO A 9 2.27 5.84 -14.83
CA PRO A 9 1.07 6.62 -15.15
C PRO A 9 0.32 7.03 -13.88
N ASP A 10 -0.19 8.26 -13.86
CA ASP A 10 -0.93 8.83 -12.71
C ASP A 10 -2.41 8.39 -12.63
N ASP A 11 -2.78 7.42 -13.46
CA ASP A 11 -4.07 6.73 -13.52
C ASP A 11 -3.93 5.19 -13.58
N GLY A 12 -2.75 4.67 -13.25
CA GLY A 12 -2.39 3.26 -13.37
C GLY A 12 -1.82 2.64 -12.09
N VAL A 13 -1.36 1.39 -12.18
CA VAL A 13 -0.72 0.68 -11.06
C VAL A 13 0.62 1.33 -10.74
N ILE A 14 0.80 1.70 -9.48
CA ILE A 14 2.01 2.34 -8.94
C ILE A 14 2.65 1.57 -7.79
N GLN A 15 1.91 0.65 -7.16
CA GLN A 15 2.31 -0.08 -5.96
C GLN A 15 1.88 -1.55 -6.02
N MET A 16 2.68 -2.41 -5.41
CA MET A 16 2.32 -3.79 -5.07
C MET A 16 2.54 -4.04 -3.59
N ALA A 17 1.52 -4.54 -2.90
CA ALA A 17 1.58 -4.81 -1.48
C ALA A 17 1.50 -6.28 -1.13
N TYR A 18 2.19 -6.66 -0.07
CA TYR A 18 2.29 -8.03 0.43
C TYR A 18 2.04 -8.06 1.93
N VAL A 19 1.12 -8.92 2.37
CA VAL A 19 0.94 -9.22 3.80
C VAL A 19 1.98 -10.24 4.24
N VAL A 20 2.72 -9.94 5.31
CA VAL A 20 3.84 -10.74 5.82
C VAL A 20 3.67 -11.06 7.30
N ALA A 21 4.22 -12.20 7.73
CA ALA A 21 4.10 -12.64 9.12
C ALA A 21 5.02 -11.87 10.07
N ASP A 22 6.18 -11.44 9.57
CA ASP A 22 7.18 -10.66 10.31
C ASP A 22 7.78 -9.61 9.36
N LEU A 23 7.51 -8.33 9.64
CA LEU A 23 7.90 -7.19 8.81
C LEU A 23 9.43 -7.08 8.71
N HIS A 24 10.14 -7.19 9.83
CA HIS A 24 11.59 -7.01 9.91
C HIS A 24 12.34 -8.17 9.23
N ALA A 25 11.85 -9.40 9.40
CA ALA A 25 12.37 -10.56 8.69
C ALA A 25 12.12 -10.44 7.18
N ALA A 26 10.93 -10.00 6.76
CA ALA A 26 10.60 -9.80 5.35
C ALA A 26 11.48 -8.71 4.72
N MET A 27 11.63 -7.54 5.35
CA MET A 27 12.54 -6.48 4.89
C MET A 27 13.96 -7.00 4.71
N THR A 28 14.47 -7.79 5.66
CA THR A 28 15.81 -8.38 5.59
C THR A 28 15.93 -9.36 4.42
N GLN A 29 14.92 -10.21 4.20
CA GLN A 29 14.91 -11.16 3.09
C GLN A 29 14.88 -10.44 1.73
N TRP A 30 14.01 -9.46 1.56
CA TRP A 30 13.90 -8.70 0.32
C TRP A 30 15.17 -7.88 0.03
N SER A 31 15.75 -7.26 1.06
CA SER A 31 17.03 -6.55 0.95
C SER A 31 18.15 -7.48 0.49
N SER A 32 18.31 -8.62 1.17
CA SER A 32 19.44 -9.54 0.93
C SER A 32 19.29 -10.39 -0.33
N LYS A 33 18.07 -10.72 -0.75
CA LYS A 33 17.81 -11.62 -1.89
C LYS A 33 17.47 -10.88 -3.17
N LEU A 34 16.84 -9.71 -3.07
CA LEU A 34 16.29 -8.98 -4.22
C LEU A 34 16.91 -7.59 -4.39
N LYS A 35 17.77 -7.14 -3.47
CA LYS A 35 18.35 -5.78 -3.44
C LYS A 35 17.26 -4.69 -3.44
N VAL A 36 16.17 -4.94 -2.69
CA VAL A 36 15.10 -3.95 -2.48
C VAL A 36 15.35 -3.21 -1.17
N GLY A 37 15.49 -1.90 -1.26
CA GLY A 37 15.75 -1.01 -0.13
C GLY A 37 16.19 0.38 -0.61
N PRO A 38 16.41 1.33 0.30
CA PRO A 38 16.14 1.21 1.74
C PRO A 38 14.64 1.14 2.02
N TRP A 39 14.27 0.64 3.20
CA TRP A 39 12.89 0.58 3.68
C TRP A 39 12.55 1.79 4.54
N PHE A 40 11.32 2.28 4.36
CA PHE A 40 10.73 3.35 5.14
C PHE A 40 9.57 2.77 5.95
N VAL A 41 9.64 2.85 7.28
CA VAL A 41 8.78 2.05 8.16
C VAL A 41 7.87 2.91 9.03
N LEU A 42 6.58 2.54 9.05
CA LEU A 42 5.62 2.96 10.06
C LEU A 42 5.25 1.73 10.90
N GLU A 43 5.60 1.74 12.19
CA GLU A 43 5.30 0.61 13.07
C GLU A 43 3.81 0.51 13.43
N HIS A 44 3.07 1.62 13.33
CA HIS A 44 1.65 1.69 13.62
C HIS A 44 0.92 2.58 12.62
N PHE A 45 -0.12 2.02 12.01
CA PHE A 45 -1.00 2.70 11.09
C PHE A 45 -2.40 2.10 11.15
N THR A 46 -3.37 2.95 11.49
CA THR A 46 -4.81 2.62 11.43
C THR A 46 -5.53 3.35 10.29
N GLY A 47 -4.91 4.40 9.74
CA GLY A 47 -5.60 5.43 8.96
C GLY A 47 -6.49 6.35 9.82
N GLU A 48 -6.98 7.42 9.21
CA GLU A 48 -7.93 8.35 9.82
C GLU A 48 -9.38 7.96 9.46
N GLN A 49 -10.22 7.82 10.49
CA GLN A 49 -11.61 7.38 10.38
C GLN A 49 -11.79 6.11 9.51
N PRO A 50 -11.03 5.04 9.79
CA PRO A 50 -11.02 3.88 8.92
C PRO A 50 -12.35 3.13 9.00
N VAL A 51 -12.83 2.67 7.85
CA VAL A 51 -14.05 1.88 7.69
C VAL A 51 -13.69 0.58 6.98
N TYR A 52 -14.09 -0.55 7.55
CA TYR A 52 -13.94 -1.88 6.97
C TYR A 52 -15.33 -2.53 6.84
N ARG A 53 -15.69 -2.95 5.61
CA ARG A 53 -16.99 -3.57 5.27
C ARG A 53 -18.18 -2.83 5.90
N GLY A 54 -18.17 -1.49 5.76
CA GLY A 54 -19.21 -0.59 6.23
C GLY A 54 -19.23 -0.29 7.74
N GLN A 55 -18.27 -0.78 8.52
CA GLN A 55 -18.17 -0.55 9.96
C GLN A 55 -16.87 0.16 10.34
N PRO A 56 -16.83 0.96 11.43
CA PRO A 56 -15.58 1.54 11.93
C PRO A 56 -14.53 0.46 12.22
N SER A 57 -13.33 0.63 11.69
CA SER A 57 -12.22 -0.31 11.87
C SER A 57 -11.34 0.07 13.07
N ARG A 58 -10.71 -0.95 13.65
CA ARG A 58 -9.65 -0.82 14.67
C ARG A 58 -8.39 -1.61 14.29
N ALA A 59 -8.32 -2.04 13.03
CA ALA A 59 -7.14 -2.70 12.50
C ALA A 59 -5.94 -1.77 12.61
N ASP A 60 -4.84 -2.30 13.14
CA ASP A 60 -3.55 -1.64 13.21
C ASP A 60 -2.53 -2.50 12.47
N VAL A 61 -1.69 -1.86 11.68
CA VAL A 61 -0.65 -2.53 10.89
C VAL A 61 0.69 -1.81 11.01
N ALA A 62 1.77 -2.58 10.92
CA ALA A 62 3.08 -2.07 10.59
C ALA A 62 3.27 -2.13 9.06
N LEU A 63 3.82 -1.07 8.48
CA LEU A 63 4.06 -0.89 7.05
C LEU A 63 5.53 -0.64 6.79
N ALA A 64 6.07 -1.25 5.74
CA ALA A 64 7.37 -0.91 5.20
C ALA A 64 7.28 -0.70 3.70
N MET A 65 7.72 0.47 3.23
CA MET A 65 7.72 0.82 1.81
C MET A 65 9.13 0.94 1.27
N SER A 66 9.34 0.47 0.04
CA SER A 66 10.56 0.67 -0.72
C SER A 66 10.26 0.67 -2.22
N PHE A 67 11.29 0.76 -3.05
CA PHE A 67 11.16 0.71 -4.50
C PHE A 67 12.01 -0.42 -5.08
N ALA A 68 11.43 -1.15 -6.01
CA ALA A 68 12.12 -2.11 -6.87
C ALA A 68 12.06 -1.59 -8.31
N GLY A 69 13.11 -0.87 -8.73
CA GLY A 69 13.04 -0.05 -9.94
C GLY A 69 11.99 1.06 -9.77
N HIS A 70 10.98 1.09 -10.63
CA HIS A 70 9.91 2.09 -10.58
C HIS A 70 8.67 1.63 -9.79
N MET A 71 8.61 0.36 -9.38
CA MET A 71 7.47 -0.16 -8.63
C MET A 71 7.65 0.12 -7.14
N ASN A 72 6.66 0.76 -6.52
CA ASN A 72 6.61 0.83 -5.06
C ASN A 72 6.23 -0.54 -4.50
N ILE A 73 7.00 -1.02 -3.55
CA ILE A 73 6.76 -2.27 -2.83
C ILE A 73 6.36 -1.91 -1.41
N GLU A 74 5.23 -2.44 -0.98
CA GLU A 74 4.74 -2.31 0.39
C GLU A 74 4.69 -3.69 1.06
N LEU A 75 5.25 -3.79 2.26
CA LEU A 75 5.10 -4.94 3.15
C LEU A 75 4.22 -4.54 4.33
N ILE A 76 3.26 -5.39 4.66
CA ILE A 76 2.22 -5.11 5.66
C ILE A 76 2.19 -6.24 6.68
N GLN A 77 2.27 -5.90 7.96
CA GLN A 77 2.08 -6.85 9.06
C GLN A 77 0.93 -6.38 9.95
N PRO A 78 -0.16 -7.16 10.11
CA PRO A 78 -1.16 -6.90 11.13
C PRO A 78 -0.56 -6.93 12.54
N ASN A 79 -0.80 -5.88 13.32
CA ASN A 79 -0.37 -5.76 14.72
C ASN A 79 -1.41 -6.28 15.71
N ASN A 80 -2.64 -6.50 15.26
CA ASN A 80 -3.74 -7.02 16.07
C ASN A 80 -4.68 -7.90 15.23
N ASP A 81 -5.59 -8.58 15.92
CA ASP A 81 -6.56 -9.50 15.31
C ASP A 81 -7.90 -8.82 14.96
N ALA A 82 -7.93 -7.49 14.85
CA ALA A 82 -9.17 -6.80 14.47
C ALA A 82 -9.55 -7.14 13.02
N PRO A 83 -10.85 -7.30 12.70
CA PRO A 83 -11.28 -7.61 11.33
C PRO A 83 -10.74 -6.59 10.32
N SER A 84 -10.12 -7.07 9.25
CA SER A 84 -9.46 -6.24 8.24
C SER A 84 -9.32 -6.96 6.89
N VAL A 85 -9.07 -6.19 5.83
CA VAL A 85 -8.72 -6.73 4.50
C VAL A 85 -7.45 -7.59 4.54
N TYR A 86 -6.51 -7.27 5.43
CA TYR A 86 -5.27 -8.02 5.61
C TYR A 86 -5.51 -9.39 6.22
N GLY A 87 -6.24 -9.43 7.35
CA GLY A 87 -6.63 -10.69 8.00
C GLY A 87 -7.46 -11.57 7.07
N GLU A 88 -8.40 -10.98 6.34
CA GLU A 88 -9.21 -11.70 5.35
C GLU A 88 -8.35 -12.38 4.27
N MET A 89 -7.33 -11.69 3.75
CA MET A 89 -6.44 -12.26 2.74
C MET A 89 -5.56 -13.38 3.33
N ILE A 90 -5.05 -13.19 4.55
CA ILE A 90 -4.24 -14.21 5.25
C ILE A 90 -5.07 -15.47 5.52
N GLU A 91 -6.31 -15.34 5.99
CA GLU A 91 -7.19 -16.48 6.22
C GLU A 91 -7.51 -17.24 4.93
N ARG A 92 -7.73 -16.52 3.83
CA ARG A 92 -8.10 -17.12 2.54
C ARG A 92 -6.93 -17.75 1.79
N ARG A 93 -5.73 -17.14 1.86
CA ARG A 93 -4.60 -17.48 0.97
C ARG A 93 -3.24 -17.59 1.65
N GLY A 94 -3.16 -17.28 2.95
CA GLY A 94 -1.91 -17.14 3.68
C GLY A 94 -1.20 -15.82 3.39
N HIS A 95 0.02 -15.68 3.93
CA HIS A 95 0.88 -14.52 3.69
C HIS A 95 1.37 -14.49 2.24
N GLY A 96 1.49 -13.29 1.67
CA GLY A 96 1.87 -13.09 0.28
C GLY A 96 1.20 -11.86 -0.33
N PHE A 97 1.00 -11.91 -1.66
CA PHE A 97 0.41 -10.80 -2.40
C PHE A 97 -0.96 -10.40 -1.85
N HIS A 98 -1.18 -9.09 -1.68
CA HIS A 98 -2.42 -8.53 -1.13
C HIS A 98 -3.17 -7.68 -2.15
N HIS A 99 -2.54 -6.65 -2.73
CA HIS A 99 -3.23 -5.71 -3.61
C HIS A 99 -2.29 -5.05 -4.64
N TRP A 100 -2.90 -4.49 -5.70
CA TRP A 100 -2.28 -3.46 -6.54
C TRP A 100 -2.79 -2.09 -6.13
N GLY A 101 -1.89 -1.14 -5.94
CA GLY A 101 -2.23 0.26 -5.70
C GLY A 101 -2.30 1.00 -7.03
N VAL A 102 -3.45 1.60 -7.32
CA VAL A 102 -3.77 2.35 -8.54
C VAL A 102 -3.93 3.83 -8.19
N ALA A 103 -3.13 4.66 -8.85
CA ALA A 103 -3.17 6.11 -8.66
C ALA A 103 -4.46 6.71 -9.24
N THR A 104 -4.99 7.75 -8.60
CA THR A 104 -6.12 8.51 -9.13
C THR A 104 -6.16 9.95 -8.62
N TRP A 105 -6.47 10.88 -9.52
CA TRP A 105 -6.82 12.28 -9.19
C TRP A 105 -8.31 12.48 -8.87
N SER A 106 -9.13 11.46 -9.08
CA SER A 106 -10.59 11.54 -8.95
C SER A 106 -11.11 10.33 -8.16
N PHE A 107 -10.75 10.29 -6.88
CA PHE A 107 -11.00 9.15 -6.00
C PHE A 107 -12.47 8.73 -5.96
N ASP A 108 -13.40 9.66 -5.70
CA ASP A 108 -14.83 9.34 -5.60
C ASP A 108 -15.40 8.80 -6.92
N ALA A 109 -14.96 9.35 -8.05
CA ALA A 109 -15.35 8.87 -9.38
C ALA A 109 -14.79 7.46 -9.67
N ALA A 110 -13.56 7.18 -9.24
CA ALA A 110 -12.95 5.86 -9.35
C ALA A 110 -13.70 4.83 -8.50
N VAL A 111 -13.97 5.12 -7.22
CA VAL A 111 -14.78 4.26 -6.33
C VAL A 111 -16.15 3.98 -6.96
N ALA A 112 -16.86 5.03 -7.39
CA ALA A 112 -18.18 4.88 -8.01
C ALA A 112 -18.16 4.05 -9.30
N ARG A 113 -17.05 4.06 -10.06
CA ARG A 113 -16.87 3.18 -11.22
C ARG A 113 -16.80 1.72 -10.78
N TYR A 114 -15.92 1.37 -9.84
CA TYR A 114 -15.79 0.00 -9.36
C TYR A 114 -17.10 -0.51 -8.73
N GLN A 115 -17.82 0.33 -7.99
CA GLN A 115 -19.13 -0.04 -7.42
C GLN A 115 -20.18 -0.31 -8.50
N ARG A 116 -20.22 0.49 -9.58
CA ARG A 116 -21.10 0.21 -10.73
C ARG A 116 -20.76 -1.10 -11.44
N ASP A 117 -19.49 -1.48 -11.42
CA ASP A 117 -19.01 -2.73 -11.98
C ASP A 117 -19.20 -3.93 -11.00
N GLY A 118 -19.78 -3.69 -9.82
CA GLY A 118 -20.16 -4.72 -8.86
C GLY A 118 -19.12 -5.02 -7.77
N TYR A 119 -18.06 -4.23 -7.65
CA TYR A 119 -17.04 -4.41 -6.63
C TYR A 119 -17.35 -3.61 -5.36
N GLU A 120 -17.30 -4.26 -4.20
CA GLU A 120 -17.51 -3.64 -2.90
C GLU A 120 -16.30 -2.76 -2.51
N LEU A 121 -16.55 -1.61 -1.87
CA LEU A 121 -15.50 -0.86 -1.17
C LEU A 121 -15.26 -1.52 0.20
N ALA A 122 -14.27 -2.41 0.27
CA ALA A 122 -13.98 -3.22 1.45
C ALA A 122 -13.30 -2.43 2.56
N PHE A 123 -12.44 -1.46 2.23
CA PHE A 123 -11.79 -0.59 3.19
C PHE A 123 -11.69 0.85 2.67
N LEU A 124 -11.82 1.82 3.57
CA LEU A 124 -11.63 3.24 3.30
C LEU A 124 -10.96 3.90 4.50
N ALA A 125 -9.93 4.71 4.26
CA ALA A 125 -9.37 5.60 5.27
C ALA A 125 -8.80 6.86 4.62
N ALA A 126 -8.84 7.99 5.34
CA ALA A 126 -7.99 9.12 5.00
C ALA A 126 -6.56 8.88 5.52
N VAL A 127 -5.56 9.46 4.85
CA VAL A 127 -4.16 9.33 5.25
C VAL A 127 -3.63 10.65 5.83
N PRO A 128 -2.77 10.62 6.87
CA PRO A 128 -2.25 11.83 7.51
C PRO A 128 -1.47 12.77 6.57
N SER A 129 -0.88 12.24 5.50
CA SER A 129 -0.17 13.00 4.45
C SER A 129 -1.10 13.77 3.51
N GLY A 130 -2.42 13.63 3.69
CA GLY A 130 -3.45 14.12 2.79
C GLY A 130 -3.80 13.09 1.71
N GLY A 131 -5.10 13.01 1.38
CA GLY A 131 -5.66 12.02 0.46
C GLY A 131 -6.36 10.87 1.19
N ARG A 132 -6.76 9.86 0.41
CA ARG A 132 -7.51 8.68 0.84
C ARG A 132 -6.96 7.43 0.18
N VAL A 133 -7.14 6.31 0.87
CA VAL A 133 -6.96 4.96 0.32
C VAL A 133 -8.28 4.21 0.37
N GLY A 134 -8.61 3.51 -0.71
CA GLY A 134 -9.87 2.77 -0.86
C GLY A 134 -9.67 1.42 -1.52
N TYR A 135 -10.00 0.34 -0.82
CA TYR A 135 -9.77 -1.02 -1.30
C TYR A 135 -11.05 -1.54 -1.94
N MET A 136 -11.02 -1.74 -3.24
CA MET A 136 -12.10 -2.39 -3.98
C MET A 136 -11.89 -3.91 -3.95
N ASP A 137 -12.92 -4.66 -3.54
CA ASP A 137 -12.89 -6.13 -3.50
C ASP A 137 -12.98 -6.71 -4.91
N THR A 138 -11.82 -6.80 -5.56
CA THR A 138 -11.63 -7.43 -6.87
C THR A 138 -11.20 -8.90 -6.77
N THR A 139 -11.17 -9.47 -5.57
CA THR A 139 -10.52 -10.77 -5.28
C THR A 139 -11.18 -11.97 -5.96
N ALA A 140 -12.42 -11.80 -6.42
CA ALA A 140 -13.16 -12.80 -7.18
C ALA A 140 -12.67 -12.95 -8.63
N VAL A 141 -12.04 -11.92 -9.20
CA VAL A 141 -11.63 -11.86 -10.61
C VAL A 141 -10.14 -11.55 -10.81
N LEU A 142 -9.51 -10.92 -9.81
CA LEU A 142 -8.08 -10.66 -9.77
C LEU A 142 -7.44 -11.38 -8.57
N PRO A 143 -6.14 -11.69 -8.62
CA PRO A 143 -5.43 -12.35 -7.51
C PRO A 143 -5.44 -11.62 -6.15
N GLY A 144 -5.88 -10.36 -6.06
CA GLY A 144 -5.95 -9.57 -4.84
C GLY A 144 -6.90 -8.38 -4.97
N PHE A 145 -6.90 -7.51 -3.95
CA PHE A 145 -7.67 -6.26 -3.96
C PHE A 145 -7.08 -5.27 -4.97
N THR A 146 -7.88 -4.28 -5.35
CA THR A 146 -7.40 -3.08 -6.01
C THR A 146 -7.53 -1.91 -5.04
N GLU A 147 -6.40 -1.35 -4.61
CA GLU A 147 -6.39 -0.14 -3.80
C GLU A 147 -6.39 1.08 -4.74
N LEU A 148 -7.30 2.02 -4.48
CA LEU A 148 -7.30 3.35 -5.08
C LEU A 148 -6.51 4.26 -4.15
N ILE A 149 -5.43 4.85 -4.68
CA ILE A 149 -4.57 5.78 -3.96
C ILE A 149 -4.84 7.18 -4.50
N GLU A 150 -5.45 8.04 -3.67
CA GLU A 150 -5.73 9.42 -4.05
C GLU A 150 -4.43 10.22 -4.12
N LEU A 151 -4.15 10.77 -5.29
CA LEU A 151 -3.04 11.69 -5.51
C LEU A 151 -3.36 13.08 -4.93
N GLY A 152 -2.33 13.75 -4.43
CA GLY A 152 -2.44 15.07 -3.81
C GLY A 152 -1.65 15.15 -2.50
N GLY A 153 -1.82 16.24 -1.75
CA GLY A 153 -1.15 16.42 -0.46
C GLY A 153 0.37 16.27 -0.55
N ALA A 154 0.95 15.51 0.37
CA ALA A 154 2.39 15.22 0.42
C ALA A 154 2.80 13.97 -0.39
N PHE A 155 1.91 13.38 -1.20
CA PHE A 155 2.18 12.13 -1.93
C PHE A 155 3.50 12.19 -2.73
N GLU A 156 3.65 13.17 -3.62
CA GLU A 156 4.84 13.29 -4.48
C GLU A 156 6.12 13.56 -3.69
N GLU A 157 6.03 14.31 -2.59
CA GLU A 157 7.17 14.57 -1.72
C GLU A 157 7.64 13.29 -1.04
N VAL A 158 6.72 12.56 -0.41
CA VAL A 158 7.01 11.34 0.37
C VAL A 158 7.50 10.21 -0.54
N PHE A 159 6.70 9.82 -1.54
CA PHE A 159 7.04 8.69 -2.41
C PHE A 159 8.21 9.03 -3.35
N GLY A 160 8.32 10.28 -3.79
CA GLY A 160 9.48 10.75 -4.56
C GLY A 160 10.77 10.69 -3.75
N ARG A 161 10.74 10.97 -2.44
CA ARG A 161 11.88 10.79 -1.54
C ARG A 161 12.28 9.32 -1.42
N PHE A 162 11.30 8.43 -1.23
CA PHE A 162 11.55 6.99 -1.12
C PHE A 162 12.19 6.44 -2.40
N TYR A 163 11.63 6.80 -3.56
CA TYR A 163 12.14 6.40 -4.85
C TYR A 163 13.59 6.86 -5.06
N ARG A 164 13.89 8.15 -4.88
CA ARG A 164 15.25 8.69 -5.05
C ARG A 164 16.27 7.99 -4.14
N ALA A 165 15.86 7.63 -2.93
CA ALA A 165 16.72 6.92 -1.98
C ALA A 165 17.07 5.49 -2.41
N SER A 166 16.27 4.87 -3.29
CA SER A 166 16.47 3.50 -3.76
C SER A 166 17.42 3.36 -4.95
N ILE A 167 17.56 4.40 -5.79
CA ILE A 167 18.24 4.32 -7.11
C ILE A 167 19.68 3.82 -6.98
N ASP A 168 20.47 4.43 -6.10
CA ASP A 168 21.88 4.11 -5.88
C ASP A 168 22.12 3.45 -4.53
N TRP A 169 21.11 2.76 -3.98
CA TRP A 169 21.24 2.13 -2.67
C TRP A 169 22.28 1.01 -2.67
N ASP A 170 23.26 1.13 -1.77
CA ASP A 170 24.42 0.24 -1.65
C ASP A 170 24.24 -0.88 -0.61
N GLY A 171 23.07 -0.96 0.02
CA GLY A 171 22.76 -1.92 1.09
C GLY A 171 22.96 -1.38 2.51
N LYS A 172 23.54 -0.18 2.69
CA LYS A 172 23.73 0.43 4.01
C LYS A 172 22.51 1.24 4.44
N ASP A 173 22.34 1.38 5.75
CA ASP A 173 21.20 2.05 6.38
C ASP A 173 19.87 1.55 5.79
N PRO A 174 19.60 0.23 5.95
CA PRO A 174 18.51 -0.47 5.26
C PRO A 174 17.12 -0.05 5.73
N VAL A 175 17.02 0.59 6.89
CA VAL A 175 15.77 1.12 7.44
C VAL A 175 15.97 2.60 7.73
N ARG A 176 15.03 3.43 7.26
CA ARG A 176 15.08 4.89 7.34
C ARG A 176 13.75 5.46 7.86
N SER A 177 13.81 6.69 8.36
CA SER A 177 12.63 7.41 8.87
C SER A 177 11.57 7.54 7.79
N PHE A 178 10.33 7.15 8.10
CA PHE A 178 9.19 7.32 7.21
C PHE A 178 8.78 8.79 7.03
N ILE A 179 9.00 9.62 8.06
CA ILE A 179 8.83 11.09 8.03
C ILE A 179 10.10 11.79 7.59
#